data_AF-A0A0J0Y135-F1
#
_entry.id   AF-A0A0J0Y135-F1
#
_cell.length_a   1.000
_cell.length_b   1.000
_cell.length_c   1.000
_cell.angle_alpha   90.00
_cell.angle_beta   90.00
_cell.angle_gamma   90.00
#
_symmetry.space_group_name_H-M   'P 1'
#
loop_
_entity.id
_entity.type
_entity.pdbx_description
1 polymer ?
#
loop_
_entity_poly.entity_id
_entity_poly.type
_entity_poly.pdbx_seq_one_letter_code
_entity_poly.pdbx_strand_id
1 'polypeptide(L)' 'MQELSLSIQIDLIELKARYAFIMDELGENFSDEYLMQHQVKQKLSQEMIREMFRILAYQT' A
#
# COMPACT_ATOMS: atom_id res chain seq x y z
N MET A 1 -8.83 1.84 -22.04
CA MET A 1 -8.46 1.18 -20.77
C MET A 1 -9.15 -0.17 -20.77
N GLN A 2 -8.42 -1.28 -20.69
CA GLN A 2 -9.03 -2.59 -20.43
C GLN A 2 -9.56 -2.58 -18.98
N GLU A 3 -10.77 -3.09 -18.76
CA GLU A 3 -11.29 -3.26 -17.40
C GLU A 3 -10.51 -4.35 -16.68
N LEU A 4 -10.13 -4.08 -15.43
CA LEU A 4 -9.48 -5.06 -14.56
C LEU A 4 -10.49 -6.17 -14.22
N SER A 5 -10.02 -7.40 -14.05
CA SER A 5 -10.89 -8.47 -13.56
C SER A 5 -11.39 -8.15 -12.14
N LEU A 6 -12.58 -8.66 -11.79
CA LEU A 6 -13.12 -8.48 -10.44
C LEU A 6 -12.15 -8.96 -9.35
N SER A 7 -11.43 -10.06 -9.60
CA SER A 7 -10.40 -10.56 -8.67
C SER A 7 -9.31 -9.52 -8.41
N ILE A 8 -8.75 -8.93 -9.48
CA ILE A 8 -7.73 -7.89 -9.33
C ILE A 8 -8.30 -6.66 -8.61
N GLN A 9 -9.54 -6.27 -8.93
CA GLN A 9 -10.15 -5.14 -8.25
C GLN A 9 -10.26 -5.38 -6.74
N ILE A 10 -10.63 -6.59 -6.32
CA ILE A 10 -10.69 -6.99 -4.92
C ILE A 10 -9.29 -6.95 -4.28
N ASP A 11 -8.29 -7.54 -4.92
CA ASP A 11 -6.92 -7.57 -4.41
C ASP A 11 -6.33 -6.16 -4.23
N LEU A 12 -6.60 -5.25 -5.18
CA LEU A 12 -6.18 -3.85 -5.10
C LEU A 12 -6.90 -3.07 -4.01
N ILE A 13 -8.19 -3.34 -3.79
CA ILE A 13 -8.96 -2.74 -2.68
C ILE A 13 -8.39 -3.20 -1.34
N GLU A 14 -8.08 -4.49 -1.20
CA GLU A 14 -7.51 -5.04 0.03
C GLU A 14 -6.11 -4.47 0.31
N LEU A 15 -5.27 -4.36 -0.72
CA LEU A 15 -3.95 -3.74 -0.62
C LEU A 15 -4.08 -2.28 -0.14
N LYS A 16 -5.01 -1.51 -0.72
CA LYS A 16 -5.26 -0.12 -0.33
C LYS A 16 -5.74 -0.02 1.13
N ALA A 17 -6.64 -0.89 1.56
CA ALA A 17 -7.16 -0.90 2.92
C ALA A 17 -6.05 -1.18 3.96
N ARG A 18 -5.19 -2.17 3.69
CA ARG A 18 -4.04 -2.50 4.55
C ARG A 18 -3.05 -1.34 4.65
N TYR A 19 -2.75 -0.68 3.54
CA TYR A 19 -1.84 0.48 3.54
C TYR A 19 -2.42 1.65 4.36
N ALA A 20 -3.70 1.96 4.17
CA ALA A 20 -4.38 3.03 4.91
C ALA A 20 -4.32 2.76 6.42
N PHE A 21 -4.64 1.54 6.84
CA PHE A 21 -4.55 1.13 8.25
C PHE A 21 -3.13 1.33 8.82
N ILE A 22 -2.08 0.87 8.13
CA ILE A 22 -0.71 1.02 8.62
C ILE A 22 -0.29 2.49 8.68
N MET A 23 -0.72 3.33 7.72
CA MET A 23 -0.41 4.75 7.73
C MET A 23 -1.06 5.49 8.90
N ASP A 24 -2.30 5.15 9.24
CA ASP A 24 -3.01 5.71 10.39
C ASP A 24 -2.30 5.32 11.69
N GLU A 25 -1.97 4.04 11.86
CA GLU A 25 -1.20 3.54 13.03
C GLU A 25 0.18 4.21 13.15
N LEU A 26 0.87 4.47 12.04
CA LEU A 26 2.15 5.18 12.05
C LEU A 26 1.99 6.65 12.45
N GLY A 27 0.87 7.28 12.06
CA GLY A 27 0.54 8.65 12.44
C GLY A 27 0.28 8.78 13.94
N GLU A 28 -0.46 7.84 14.52
CA GLU A 28 -0.82 7.84 15.94
C GLU A 28 0.37 7.46 16.85
N ASN A 29 1.18 6.47 16.47
CA ASN A 29 2.20 5.92 17.36
C ASN A 29 3.57 6.62 17.32
N PHE A 30 3.86 7.43 16.30
CA PHE A 30 5.20 8.01 16.08
C PHE A 30 5.22 9.54 15.92
N SER A 31 4.21 10.25 16.44
CA SER A 31 4.00 11.69 16.21
C SER A 31 5.24 12.58 16.43
N ASP A 32 6.14 12.16 17.31
CA ASP A 32 7.30 12.97 17.74
C ASP A 32 8.59 12.66 16.95
N GLU A 33 8.66 11.56 16.20
CA GLU A 33 9.84 11.13 15.44
C GLU A 33 9.67 11.35 13.93
N TYR A 34 9.52 12.62 13.52
CA TYR A 34 9.26 13.03 12.14
C TYR A 34 10.19 12.39 11.08
N LEU A 35 11.49 12.28 11.39
CA LEU A 35 12.47 11.70 10.44
C LEU A 35 12.27 10.18 10.27
N MET A 36 11.97 9.46 11.36
CA MET A 36 11.66 8.02 11.30
C MET A 36 10.33 7.79 10.58
N GLN A 37 9.30 8.61 10.85
CA GLN A 37 8.03 8.54 10.14
C GLN A 37 8.22 8.70 8.62
N HIS A 38 9.04 9.64 8.17
CA HIS A 38 9.25 9.85 6.74
C HIS A 38 9.91 8.64 6.07
N GLN A 39 10.94 8.06 6.69
CA GLN A 39 11.61 6.86 6.16
C GLN A 39 10.66 5.65 6.13
N VAL A 40 9.86 5.46 7.17
CA VAL A 40 8.90 4.35 7.24
C VAL A 40 7.80 4.54 6.19
N LYS A 41 7.25 5.74 6.04
CA LYS A 41 6.26 6.06 4.99
C LYS A 41 6.81 5.84 3.59
N GLN A 42 8.07 6.22 3.33
CA GLN A 42 8.74 5.94 2.05
C GLN A 42 8.91 4.44 1.79
N LYS A 43 9.33 3.68 2.81
CA LYS A 43 9.47 2.23 2.66
C LYS A 43 8.12 1.57 2.41
N LEU A 44 7.08 1.99 3.15
CA LEU A 44 5.73 1.46 2.99
C LEU A 44 5.18 1.74 1.59
N SER A 45 5.39 2.93 1.03
CA SER A 45 4.93 3.26 -0.32
C SER A 45 5.66 2.44 -1.39
N GLN A 46 6.95 2.15 -1.22
CA GLN A 46 7.69 1.25 -2.09
C GLN A 46 7.14 -0.18 -2.06
N GLU A 47 6.82 -0.70 -0.87
CA GLU A 47 6.21 -2.02 -0.74
C GLU A 47 4.80 -2.07 -1.35
N MET A 48 3.99 -1.02 -1.19
CA MET A 48 2.67 -0.91 -1.83
C MET A 48 2.79 -1.00 -3.36
N ILE A 49 3.75 -0.29 -3.94
CA ILE A 49 4.00 -0.30 -5.39
C ILE A 49 4.45 -1.70 -5.85
N ARG A 50 5.34 -2.36 -5.12
CA ARG A 50 5.79 -3.72 -5.44
C ARG A 50 4.64 -4.72 -5.42
N GLU A 51 3.79 -4.66 -4.41
CA GLU A 51 2.66 -5.58 -4.28
C GLU A 51 1.58 -5.29 -5.34
N MET A 52 1.34 -4.02 -5.65
CA MET A 52 0.47 -3.65 -6.78
C MET A 52 0.98 -4.24 -8.10
N PHE A 53 2.29 -4.16 -8.37
CA PHE A 53 2.87 -4.78 -9.56
C PHE A 53 2.75 -6.30 -9.54
N ARG A 54 2.88 -6.96 -8.39
CA ARG A 54 2.63 -8.40 -8.28
C ARG A 54 1.19 -8.75 -8.64
N ILE A 55 0.21 -8.08 -8.03
CA ILE A 55 -1.21 -8.29 -8.31
C ILE A 55 -1.49 -8.15 -9.81
N LEU A 56 -0.95 -7.11 -10.44
CA LEU A 56 -1.13 -6.86 -11.87
C LEU A 56 -0.37 -7.86 -12.76
N ALA A 57 0.78 -8.38 -12.32
CA ALA A 57 1.58 -9.36 -13.07
C ALA A 57 0.97 -10.77 -13.05
N TYR A 58 0.20 -11.14 -12.02
CA TYR A 58 -0.55 -12.41 -11.97
C TYR A 58 -1.64 -12.52 -13.05
N GLN A 59 -1.87 -11.47 -13.85
CA GLN A 59 -2.84 -11.43 -14.94
C GLN A 59 -2.25 -11.66 -16.35
N THR A 60 -0.93 -11.83 -16.48
CA THR A 60 -0.24 -12.16 -17.74
C THR A 60 0.08 -13.65 -17.83
#